data_AF-A0A1V5RXU1-F1
#
_entry.id   AF-A0A1V5RXU1-F1
#
_cell.length_a   1.000
_cell.length_b   1.000
_cell.length_c   1.000
_cell.angle_alpha   90.00
_cell.angle_beta   90.00
_cell.angle_gamma   90.00
#
_symmetry.space_group_name_H-M   'P 1'
#
loop_
_entity.id
_entity.type
_entity.pdbx_description
1 polymer ?
#
loop_
_entity_poly.entity_id
_entity_poly.type
_entity_poly.pdbx_seq_one_letter_code
_entity_poly.pdbx_strand_id
1 'polypeptide(L)'
;MSQAAPDRTAAAGRLASAIDRLAAGIARHWLAIFNVIVALFVGLPFLAPVLKEAGATGPANLIYGVYALTCHQLPERSFFLFGRDLTYDVPELEALGAFPPGSNIIQHQLLRWQGSAEAGFKVALCQRDVAIYTSMLVGGLLFAALRGRLKRRNGKLPKLPLWLYGVLLLPMLLDGVSQLIGLRESDWPLRLLTGAIFGLATIGLAYPYVEEAMADIIRPANAPPQTGQNPPSAV
;
A
#
# COMPACT_ATOMS: atom_id res chain seq x y z
N MET A 1 48.28 31.37 21.87
CA MET A 1 47.50 30.84 20.72
C MET A 1 46.30 30.10 21.29
N SER A 2 45.11 30.72 21.28
CA SER A 2 43.86 30.06 21.69
C SER A 2 43.06 29.79 20.41
N GLN A 3 42.97 28.52 20.00
CA GLN A 3 42.12 28.12 18.88
C GLN A 3 40.66 28.16 19.35
N ALA A 4 39.86 29.03 18.74
CA ALA A 4 38.42 29.08 18.97
C ALA A 4 37.79 27.75 18.51
N ALA A 5 37.10 27.07 19.41
CA ALA A 5 36.32 25.89 19.08
C ALA A 5 35.24 26.28 18.06
N PRO A 6 34.99 25.47 17.01
CA PRO A 6 33.94 25.77 16.03
C PRO A 6 32.58 25.91 16.72
N ASP A 7 31.88 26.99 16.38
CA ASP A 7 30.64 27.43 17.02
C ASP A 7 29.52 26.38 16.81
N ARG A 8 29.36 25.50 17.81
CA ARG A 8 28.48 24.32 17.75
C ARG A 8 27.01 24.70 17.51
N THR A 9 26.63 25.92 17.89
CA THR A 9 25.32 26.56 17.66
C THR A 9 25.04 26.83 16.17
N ALA A 10 26.03 27.30 15.41
CA ALA A 10 25.88 27.55 13.97
C ALA A 10 25.76 26.24 13.17
N ALA A 11 26.49 25.19 13.57
CA ALA A 11 26.37 23.86 12.97
C ALA A 11 25.02 23.21 13.27
N ALA A 12 24.55 23.30 14.52
CA ALA A 12 23.22 22.81 14.92
C ALA A 12 22.08 23.56 14.20
N GLY A 13 22.18 24.89 14.06
CA GLY A 13 21.21 25.69 13.32
C GLY A 13 21.16 25.37 11.83
N ARG A 14 22.31 25.13 11.18
CA ARG A 14 22.36 24.67 9.79
C ARG A 14 21.69 23.30 9.63
N LEU A 15 21.96 22.36 10.52
CA LEU A 15 21.34 21.04 10.51
C LEU A 15 19.82 21.11 10.70
N ALA A 16 19.34 21.90 11.66
CA ALA A 16 17.91 22.12 11.88
C ALA A 16 17.23 22.68 10.62
N SER A 17 17.82 23.71 10.00
CA SER A 17 17.29 24.29 8.76
C SER A 17 17.27 23.32 7.57
N ALA A 18 18.20 22.35 7.54
CA ALA A 18 18.25 21.33 6.51
C ALA A 18 17.15 20.29 6.73
N ILE A 19 16.93 19.89 7.98
CA ILE A 19 15.83 18.99 8.38
C ILE A 19 14.48 19.63 8.06
N ASP A 20 14.26 20.89 8.39
CA ASP A 20 13.01 21.60 8.10
C ASP A 20 12.73 21.68 6.59
N ARG A 21 13.76 21.96 5.79
CA ARG A 21 13.65 21.98 4.33
C ARG A 21 13.34 20.61 3.75
N LEU A 22 13.95 19.55 4.27
CA LEU A 22 13.67 18.18 3.88
C LEU A 22 12.24 17.79 4.24
N ALA A 23 11.82 18.05 5.48
CA ALA A 23 10.46 17.79 5.96
C ALA A 23 9.42 18.51 5.10
N ALA A 24 9.64 19.79 4.81
CA ALA A 24 8.77 20.56 3.92
C ALA A 24 8.77 20.02 2.48
N GLY A 25 9.92 19.53 1.98
CA GLY A 25 10.02 18.87 0.68
C GLY A 25 9.19 17.59 0.60
N ILE A 26 9.32 16.72 1.61
CA ILE A 26 8.52 15.50 1.75
C ILE A 26 7.03 15.85 1.86
N ALA A 27 6.68 16.81 2.72
CA ALA A 27 5.30 17.23 2.90
C ALA A 27 4.69 17.81 1.62
N ARG A 28 5.44 18.54 0.79
CA ARG A 28 4.94 19.04 -0.51
C ARG A 28 4.69 17.92 -1.51
N HIS A 29 5.45 16.83 -1.44
CA HIS A 29 5.40 15.73 -2.40
C HIS A 29 4.77 14.45 -1.83
N TRP A 30 4.17 14.52 -0.65
CA TRP A 30 3.64 13.37 0.09
C TRP A 30 2.74 12.48 -0.78
N LEU A 31 1.85 13.09 -1.56
CA LEU A 31 0.88 12.36 -2.39
C LEU A 31 1.56 11.60 -3.54
N ALA A 32 2.56 12.21 -4.18
CA ALA A 32 3.34 11.54 -5.22
C ALA A 32 4.16 10.39 -4.63
N ILE A 33 4.80 10.62 -3.48
CA ILE A 33 5.56 9.60 -2.75
C ILE A 33 4.67 8.41 -2.41
N PHE A 34 3.49 8.64 -1.82
CA PHE A 34 2.54 7.58 -1.45
C PHE A 34 2.05 6.81 -2.67
N ASN A 35 1.64 7.49 -3.75
CA ASN A 35 1.20 6.82 -4.97
C ASN A 35 2.32 6.00 -5.61
N VAL A 36 3.57 6.49 -5.62
CA VAL A 36 4.72 5.73 -6.13
C VAL A 36 4.98 4.49 -5.26
N ILE A 37 4.95 4.63 -3.93
CA ILE A 37 5.13 3.49 -3.02
C ILE A 37 4.06 2.42 -3.27
N VAL A 38 2.78 2.82 -3.35
CA VAL A 38 1.68 1.88 -3.60
C VAL A 38 1.77 1.27 -5.00
N ALA A 39 2.13 2.05 -6.02
CA ALA A 39 2.32 1.56 -7.38
C ALA A 39 3.45 0.51 -7.47
N LEU A 40 4.58 0.77 -6.81
CA LEU A 40 5.66 -0.21 -6.72
C LEU A 40 5.20 -1.44 -5.93
N PHE A 41 4.49 -1.24 -4.82
CA PHE A 41 4.02 -2.34 -3.98
C PHE A 41 3.04 -3.27 -4.71
N VAL A 42 2.11 -2.74 -5.52
CA VAL A 42 1.15 -3.57 -6.27
C VAL A 42 1.68 -4.06 -7.61
N GLY A 43 2.61 -3.32 -8.23
CA GLY A 43 3.17 -3.66 -9.54
C GLY A 43 4.29 -4.71 -9.48
N LEU A 44 5.19 -4.63 -8.50
CA LEU A 44 6.33 -5.55 -8.38
C LEU A 44 5.93 -7.05 -8.29
N PRO A 45 4.81 -7.44 -7.63
CA PRO A 45 4.32 -8.82 -7.63
C PRO A 45 4.01 -9.42 -9.00
N PHE A 46 3.68 -8.58 -9.99
CA PHE A 46 3.45 -9.02 -11.38
C PHE A 46 4.76 -9.30 -12.10
N LEU A 47 5.89 -8.78 -11.62
CA LEU A 47 7.20 -9.09 -12.18
C LEU A 47 7.66 -10.52 -11.81
N ALA A 48 7.18 -11.08 -10.69
CA ALA A 48 7.53 -12.44 -10.28
C ALA A 48 7.19 -13.52 -11.33
N PRO A 49 5.95 -13.61 -11.85
CA PRO A 49 5.64 -14.58 -12.90
C PRO A 49 6.35 -14.28 -14.23
N VAL A 50 6.60 -13.01 -14.57
CA VAL A 50 7.38 -12.63 -15.77
C VAL A 50 8.81 -13.16 -15.68
N LEU A 51 9.44 -13.04 -14.51
CA LEU A 51 10.79 -13.54 -14.27
C LEU A 51 10.84 -15.07 -14.23
N LYS A 52 9.80 -15.74 -13.72
CA LYS A 52 9.68 -17.20 -13.79
C LYS A 52 9.62 -17.68 -15.24
N GLU A 53 8.75 -17.05 -16.03
CA GLU A 53 8.59 -17.38 -17.45
C GLU A 53 9.90 -17.17 -18.23
N ALA A 54 10.64 -16.09 -17.93
CA ALA A 54 11.95 -15.82 -18.52
C ALA A 54 13.09 -16.71 -18.00
N GLY A 55 12.81 -17.68 -17.11
CA GLY A 55 13.82 -18.55 -16.49
C GLY A 55 14.67 -17.91 -15.39
N ALA A 56 14.44 -16.64 -15.05
CA ALA A 56 15.11 -15.90 -13.97
C ALA A 56 14.52 -16.25 -12.58
N THR A 57 14.64 -17.52 -12.20
CA THR A 57 13.99 -18.10 -11.02
C THR A 57 14.46 -17.50 -9.69
N GLY A 58 15.74 -17.19 -9.54
CA GLY A 58 16.30 -16.59 -8.32
C GLY A 58 15.66 -15.24 -7.98
N PRO A 59 15.71 -14.24 -8.89
CA PRO A 59 15.01 -12.97 -8.72
C PRO A 59 13.50 -13.11 -8.48
N ALA A 60 12.82 -14.02 -9.21
CA ALA A 60 11.40 -14.27 -8.97
C ALA A 60 11.11 -14.78 -7.55
N ASN A 61 11.92 -15.73 -7.07
CA ASN A 61 11.80 -16.29 -5.72
C ASN A 61 12.03 -15.24 -4.64
N LEU A 62 12.92 -14.26 -4.87
CA LEU A 62 13.09 -13.13 -3.96
C LEU A 62 11.80 -12.31 -3.84
N ILE A 63 11.14 -12.00 -4.96
CA ILE A 63 9.85 -11.28 -4.93
C ILE A 63 8.80 -12.10 -4.18
N TYR A 64 8.62 -13.38 -4.53
CA TYR A 64 7.69 -14.27 -3.80
C TYR A 64 8.00 -14.31 -2.30
N GLY A 65 9.27 -14.41 -1.91
CA GLY A 65 9.71 -14.46 -0.52
C GLY A 65 9.42 -13.19 0.26
N VAL A 66 9.72 -12.01 -0.31
CA VAL A 66 9.45 -10.71 0.34
C VAL A 66 7.94 -10.51 0.52
N TYR A 67 7.14 -10.77 -0.51
CA TYR A 67 5.69 -10.61 -0.44
C TYR A 67 5.00 -11.67 0.41
N ALA A 68 5.67 -12.77 0.75
CA ALA A 68 5.11 -13.79 1.65
C ALA A 68 5.00 -13.29 3.10
N LEU A 69 5.67 -12.17 3.43
CA LEU A 69 5.54 -11.48 4.72
C LEU A 69 4.23 -10.69 4.85
N THR A 70 3.66 -10.27 3.72
CA THR A 70 2.47 -9.42 3.70
C THR A 70 1.23 -10.15 3.18
N CYS A 71 1.42 -11.23 2.41
CA CYS A 71 0.35 -12.00 1.79
C CYS A 71 0.55 -13.50 1.98
N HIS A 72 -0.54 -14.23 2.20
CA HIS A 72 -0.51 -15.68 2.34
C HIS A 72 -0.18 -16.39 1.03
N GLN A 73 -0.47 -15.74 -0.10
CA GLN A 73 -0.05 -16.16 -1.43
C GLN A 73 -0.57 -17.54 -1.86
N LEU A 74 -1.77 -17.90 -1.38
CA LEU A 74 -2.45 -19.13 -1.75
C LEU A 74 -2.71 -19.18 -3.27
N PRO A 75 -2.37 -20.27 -3.96
CA PRO A 75 -2.53 -20.40 -5.42
C PRO A 75 -4.00 -20.25 -5.85
N GLU A 76 -4.95 -20.88 -5.16
CA GLU A 76 -6.41 -20.80 -5.42
C GLU A 76 -7.02 -19.41 -5.16
N ARG A 77 -6.20 -18.47 -4.65
CA ARG A 77 -6.58 -17.08 -4.39
C ARG A 77 -5.70 -16.08 -5.13
N SER A 78 -4.88 -16.52 -6.07
CA SER A 78 -3.96 -15.66 -6.83
C SER A 78 -4.35 -15.65 -8.31
N PHE A 79 -3.89 -14.63 -9.06
CA PHE A 79 -3.98 -14.66 -10.52
C PHE A 79 -2.76 -15.36 -11.10
N PHE A 80 -2.95 -16.11 -12.19
CA PHE A 80 -1.88 -16.75 -12.95
C PHE A 80 -1.65 -16.02 -14.27
N LEU A 81 -0.38 -15.92 -14.66
CA LEU A 81 0.05 -15.39 -15.95
C LEU A 81 0.85 -16.47 -16.70
N PHE A 82 0.84 -16.40 -18.04
CA PHE A 82 1.57 -17.33 -18.92
C PHE A 82 1.09 -18.79 -18.84
N GLY A 83 -0.13 -19.00 -18.35
CA GLY A 83 -0.79 -20.30 -18.30
C GLY A 83 -2.09 -20.32 -19.09
N ARG A 84 -2.81 -21.44 -18.97
CA ARG A 84 -4.12 -21.63 -19.61
C ARG A 84 -5.19 -20.68 -19.09
N ASP A 85 -5.30 -20.56 -17.77
CA ASP A 85 -6.34 -19.79 -17.10
C ASP A 85 -5.76 -18.73 -16.16
N LEU A 86 -6.52 -17.66 -15.92
CA LEU A 86 -6.13 -16.60 -14.99
C LEU A 86 -6.33 -17.01 -13.52
N THR A 87 -7.16 -18.01 -13.26
CA THR A 87 -7.50 -18.50 -11.92
C THR A 87 -7.77 -19.99 -11.99
N TYR A 88 -7.43 -20.71 -10.94
CA TYR A 88 -7.73 -22.14 -10.81
C TYR A 88 -8.44 -22.41 -9.50
N ASP A 89 -9.36 -23.36 -9.51
CA ASP A 89 -9.96 -23.89 -8.29
C ASP A 89 -9.08 -24.98 -7.64
N VAL A 90 -9.50 -25.47 -6.47
CA VAL A 90 -8.72 -26.45 -5.70
C VAL A 90 -8.56 -27.77 -6.48
N PRO A 91 -9.63 -28.40 -7.02
CA PRO A 91 -9.49 -29.62 -7.84
C PRO A 91 -8.54 -29.47 -9.03
N GLU A 92 -8.58 -28.34 -9.74
CA GLU A 92 -7.68 -28.08 -10.85
C GLU A 92 -6.22 -27.99 -10.39
N LEU A 93 -5.95 -27.31 -9.27
CA LEU A 93 -4.61 -27.21 -8.71
C LEU A 93 -4.08 -28.55 -8.18
N GLU A 94 -4.95 -29.39 -7.60
CA GLU A 94 -4.61 -30.76 -7.23
C GLU A 94 -4.22 -31.59 -8.46
N ALA A 95 -4.99 -31.48 -9.55
CA ALA A 95 -4.69 -32.17 -10.82
C ALA A 95 -3.37 -31.70 -11.45
N LEU A 96 -3.03 -30.42 -11.29
CA LEU A 96 -1.75 -29.82 -11.73
C LEU A 96 -0.57 -30.16 -10.79
N GLY A 97 -0.82 -30.88 -9.69
CA GLY A 97 0.21 -31.26 -8.72
C GLY A 97 0.71 -30.10 -7.87
N ALA A 98 -0.09 -29.04 -7.71
CA ALA A 98 0.27 -27.90 -6.86
C ALA A 98 0.39 -28.30 -5.38
N PHE A 99 -0.47 -29.23 -4.94
CA PHE A 99 -0.50 -29.79 -3.58
C PHE A 99 -1.27 -31.12 -3.56
N PRO A 100 -1.09 -31.97 -2.52
CA PRO A 100 -1.75 -33.27 -2.43
C PRO A 100 -3.28 -33.15 -2.29
N PRO A 101 -4.07 -34.07 -2.89
CA PRO A 101 -5.52 -34.05 -2.73
C PRO A 101 -5.99 -34.10 -1.28
N GLY A 102 -6.98 -33.26 -0.95
CA GLY A 102 -7.56 -33.19 0.39
C GLY A 102 -6.69 -32.48 1.43
N SER A 103 -5.65 -31.75 0.99
CA SER A 103 -4.90 -30.88 1.88
C SER A 103 -5.74 -29.70 2.38
N ASN A 104 -5.40 -29.18 3.56
CA ASN A 104 -6.07 -28.03 4.15
C ASN A 104 -5.39 -26.70 3.79
N ILE A 105 -6.06 -25.60 4.12
CA ILE A 105 -5.60 -24.24 3.79
C ILE A 105 -4.21 -23.90 4.35
N ILE A 106 -3.85 -24.46 5.52
CA ILE A 106 -2.54 -24.24 6.14
C ILE A 106 -1.47 -24.96 5.32
N GLN A 107 -1.73 -26.18 4.87
CA GLN A 107 -0.82 -26.93 4.01
C GLN A 107 -0.62 -26.22 2.66
N HIS A 108 -1.69 -25.70 2.04
CA HIS A 108 -1.60 -24.90 0.82
C HIS A 108 -0.72 -23.66 1.05
N GLN A 109 -0.90 -22.98 2.18
CA GLN A 109 -0.11 -21.82 2.57
C GLN A 109 1.35 -22.14 2.92
N LEU A 110 1.67 -23.36 3.37
CA LEU A 110 3.05 -23.75 3.61
C LEU A 110 3.78 -24.04 2.29
N LEU A 111 3.07 -24.64 1.34
CA LEU A 111 3.61 -24.93 0.01
C LEU A 111 3.76 -23.66 -0.85
N ARG A 112 2.78 -22.74 -0.78
CA ARG A 112 2.69 -21.50 -1.59
C ARG A 112 3.06 -21.74 -3.06
N TRP A 113 2.53 -22.82 -3.62
CA TRP A 113 2.92 -23.29 -4.94
C TRP A 113 2.87 -22.15 -5.97
N GLN A 114 3.98 -21.91 -6.66
CA GLN A 114 4.18 -20.71 -7.46
C GLN A 114 3.66 -20.83 -8.89
N GLY A 115 3.53 -22.05 -9.41
CA GLY A 115 3.15 -22.30 -10.79
C GLY A 115 3.97 -23.40 -11.46
N SER A 116 3.60 -23.69 -12.69
CA SER A 116 4.26 -24.61 -13.61
C SER A 116 4.20 -24.06 -15.04
N ALA A 117 4.89 -24.71 -15.99
CA ALA A 117 4.79 -24.35 -17.40
C ALA A 117 3.38 -24.54 -17.98
N GLU A 118 2.57 -25.44 -17.41
CA GLU A 118 1.19 -25.69 -17.84
C GLU A 118 0.21 -24.67 -17.24
N ALA A 119 0.29 -24.46 -15.92
CA ALA A 119 -0.60 -23.57 -15.20
C ALA A 119 -0.25 -22.09 -15.34
N GLY A 120 0.97 -21.79 -15.82
CA GLY A 120 1.60 -20.50 -15.68
C GLY A 120 2.09 -20.25 -14.25
N PHE A 121 2.50 -19.02 -13.99
CA PHE A 121 3.03 -18.59 -12.70
C PHE A 121 2.12 -17.56 -12.04
N LYS A 122 1.88 -17.71 -10.74
CA LYS A 122 0.99 -16.82 -10.01
C LYS A 122 1.62 -15.47 -9.71
N VAL A 123 0.83 -14.40 -9.67
CA VAL A 123 1.23 -13.11 -9.09
C VAL A 123 1.63 -13.32 -7.62
N ALA A 124 2.66 -12.62 -7.14
CA ALA A 124 3.13 -12.75 -5.76
C ALA A 124 2.20 -12.10 -4.70
N LEU A 125 0.93 -11.88 -5.04
CA LEU A 125 -0.14 -11.39 -4.17
C LEU A 125 -1.43 -12.14 -4.46
N CYS A 126 -2.31 -12.22 -3.46
CA CYS A 126 -3.66 -12.72 -3.67
C CYS A 126 -4.53 -11.69 -4.39
N GLN A 127 -5.62 -12.16 -5.01
CA GLN A 127 -6.62 -11.38 -5.73
C GLN A 127 -7.15 -10.22 -4.88
N ARG A 128 -7.41 -10.46 -3.58
CA ARG A 128 -7.89 -9.43 -2.66
C ARG A 128 -6.86 -8.32 -2.47
N ASP A 129 -5.59 -8.66 -2.22
CA ASP A 129 -4.54 -7.65 -2.02
C ASP A 129 -4.29 -6.85 -3.29
N VAL A 130 -4.29 -7.52 -4.45
CA VAL A 130 -4.24 -6.83 -5.76
C VAL A 130 -5.36 -5.80 -5.86
N ALA A 131 -6.60 -6.15 -5.49
CA ALA A 131 -7.73 -5.23 -5.52
C ALA A 131 -7.59 -4.06 -4.54
N ILE A 132 -7.18 -4.32 -3.30
CA ILE A 132 -6.99 -3.30 -2.26
C ILE A 132 -5.95 -2.27 -2.72
N TYR A 133 -4.75 -2.72 -3.11
CA TYR A 133 -3.68 -1.78 -3.43
C TYR A 133 -3.88 -1.11 -4.79
N THR A 134 -4.48 -1.79 -5.77
CA THR A 134 -4.84 -1.16 -7.05
C THR A 134 -5.90 -0.08 -6.84
N SER A 135 -6.93 -0.36 -6.03
CA SER A 135 -7.97 0.64 -5.76
C SER A 135 -7.47 1.79 -4.89
N MET A 136 -6.53 1.53 -3.98
CA MET A 136 -5.81 2.58 -3.27
C MET A 136 -5.02 3.48 -4.22
N LEU A 137 -4.29 2.91 -5.18
CA LEU A 137 -3.56 3.66 -6.20
C LEU A 137 -4.52 4.51 -7.05
N VAL A 138 -5.58 3.90 -7.58
CA VAL A 138 -6.60 4.62 -8.38
C VAL A 138 -7.24 5.73 -7.54
N GLY A 139 -7.65 5.43 -6.30
CA GLY A 139 -8.20 6.41 -5.39
C GLY A 139 -7.23 7.56 -5.10
N GLY A 140 -5.94 7.27 -4.94
CA GLY A 140 -4.91 8.27 -4.71
C GLY A 140 -4.63 9.15 -5.92
N LEU A 141 -4.66 8.58 -7.13
CA LEU A 141 -4.57 9.33 -8.39
C LEU A 141 -5.81 10.21 -8.61
N LEU A 142 -7.01 9.67 -8.36
CA LEU A 142 -8.26 10.43 -8.40
C LEU A 142 -8.25 11.57 -7.37
N PHE A 143 -7.77 11.30 -6.16
CA PHE A 143 -7.61 12.34 -5.14
C PHE A 143 -6.63 13.42 -5.62
N ALA A 144 -5.50 13.05 -6.23
CA ALA A 144 -4.55 14.02 -6.78
C ALA A 144 -5.19 14.93 -7.84
N ALA A 145 -5.98 14.36 -8.74
CA ALA A 145 -6.68 15.09 -9.80
C ALA A 145 -7.84 15.96 -9.28
N LEU A 146 -8.55 15.51 -8.25
CA LEU A 146 -9.82 16.11 -7.82
C LEU A 146 -9.71 16.96 -6.55
N ARG A 147 -8.66 16.83 -5.73
CA ARG A 147 -8.55 17.54 -4.43
C ARG A 147 -8.65 19.07 -4.55
N GLY A 148 -8.19 19.65 -5.65
CA GLY A 148 -8.35 21.10 -5.89
C GLY A 148 -9.80 21.53 -6.06
N ARG A 149 -10.64 20.68 -6.67
CA ARG A 149 -12.07 20.93 -6.92
C ARG A 149 -12.96 20.51 -5.76
N LEU A 150 -12.54 19.52 -4.97
CA LEU A 150 -13.30 18.96 -3.85
C LEU A 150 -13.20 19.80 -2.56
N LYS A 151 -12.29 20.77 -2.50
CA LYS A 151 -12.20 21.69 -1.35
C LYS A 151 -13.52 22.43 -1.18
N ARG A 152 -14.11 22.32 0.01
CA ARG A 152 -15.32 23.05 0.39
C ARG A 152 -15.02 24.54 0.57
N ARG A 153 -16.07 25.36 0.73
CA ARG A 153 -15.94 26.81 0.97
C ARG A 153 -15.01 27.19 2.12
N ASN A 154 -14.86 26.32 3.12
CA ASN A 154 -13.96 26.51 4.27
C ASN A 154 -12.52 26.02 4.01
N GLY A 155 -12.18 25.67 2.76
CA GLY A 155 -10.85 25.17 2.36
C GLY A 155 -10.57 23.71 2.74
N LYS A 156 -11.50 23.02 3.43
CA LYS A 156 -11.32 21.63 3.88
C LYS A 156 -11.82 20.63 2.86
N LEU A 157 -11.19 19.46 2.82
CA LEU A 157 -11.60 18.34 1.99
C LEU A 157 -12.71 17.52 2.69
N PRO A 158 -13.66 16.94 1.94
CA PRO A 158 -14.61 15.99 2.50
C PRO A 158 -13.85 14.75 3.00
N LYS A 159 -14.21 14.29 4.20
CA LYS A 159 -13.64 13.09 4.81
C LYS A 159 -14.71 12.01 4.85
N LEU A 160 -14.34 10.77 4.57
CA LEU A 160 -15.22 9.65 4.85
C LEU A 160 -15.40 9.53 6.37
N PRO A 161 -16.63 9.58 6.91
CA PRO A 161 -16.82 9.45 8.35
C PRO A 161 -16.50 8.02 8.79
N LEU A 162 -15.93 7.86 10.00
CA LEU A 162 -15.46 6.57 10.52
C LEU A 162 -16.53 5.47 10.53
N TRP A 163 -17.79 5.82 10.81
CA TRP A 163 -18.89 4.86 10.80
C TRP A 163 -19.13 4.29 9.38
N LEU A 164 -19.06 5.13 8.34
CA LEU A 164 -19.26 4.70 6.96
C LEU A 164 -18.06 3.88 6.47
N TYR A 165 -16.85 4.24 6.91
CA TYR A 165 -15.67 3.39 6.70
C TYR A 165 -15.88 1.99 7.30
N GLY A 166 -16.40 1.90 8.53
CA GLY A 166 -16.74 0.63 9.17
C GLY A 166 -17.76 -0.18 8.38
N VAL A 167 -18.79 0.47 7.83
CA VAL A 167 -19.78 -0.17 6.95
C VAL A 167 -19.15 -0.69 5.66
N LEU A 168 -18.27 0.10 5.01
CA LEU A 168 -17.61 -0.29 3.76
C LEU A 168 -16.55 -1.38 3.96
N LEU A 169 -15.97 -1.50 5.16
CA LEU A 169 -15.09 -2.60 5.55
C LEU A 169 -15.84 -3.93 5.73
N LEU A 170 -17.11 -3.86 6.17
CA LEU A 170 -17.88 -5.03 6.60
C LEU A 170 -17.95 -6.15 5.55
N PRO A 171 -18.20 -5.91 4.25
CA PRO A 171 -18.24 -6.97 3.25
C PRO A 171 -16.94 -7.78 3.18
N MET A 172 -15.79 -7.12 3.23
CA MET A 172 -14.48 -7.79 3.21
C MET A 172 -14.24 -8.57 4.51
N LEU A 173 -14.65 -8.02 5.65
CA LEU A 173 -14.54 -8.69 6.95
C LEU A 173 -15.41 -9.95 6.99
N LEU A 174 -16.67 -9.87 6.58
CA LEU A 174 -17.58 -11.02 6.50
C LEU A 174 -17.05 -12.07 5.53
N ASP A 175 -16.56 -11.65 4.36
CA ASP A 175 -15.95 -12.54 3.38
C ASP A 175 -14.72 -13.26 3.95
N GLY A 176 -13.80 -12.52 4.58
CA GLY A 176 -12.60 -13.08 5.21
C GLY A 176 -12.89 -14.00 6.38
N VAL A 177 -13.81 -13.63 7.27
CA VAL A 177 -14.22 -14.45 8.42
C VAL A 177 -14.89 -15.73 7.94
N SER A 178 -15.83 -15.67 7.00
CA SER A 178 -16.51 -16.86 6.47
C SER A 178 -15.55 -17.88 5.84
N GLN A 179 -14.47 -17.41 5.20
CA GLN A 179 -13.39 -18.26 4.71
C GLN A 179 -12.51 -18.83 5.83
N LEU A 180 -12.18 -18.02 6.85
CA LEU A 180 -11.31 -18.44 7.95
C LEU A 180 -11.92 -19.60 8.75
N ILE A 181 -13.24 -19.60 8.94
CA ILE A 181 -13.96 -20.67 9.65
C ILE A 181 -14.43 -21.81 8.72
N GLY A 182 -14.06 -21.78 7.44
CA GLY A 182 -14.36 -22.84 6.48
C GLY A 182 -15.83 -22.96 6.07
N LEU A 183 -16.65 -21.91 6.28
CA LEU A 183 -18.07 -21.95 5.87
C LEU A 183 -18.23 -21.96 4.35
N ARG A 184 -17.34 -21.27 3.63
CA ARG A 184 -17.29 -21.24 2.17
C ARG A 184 -15.94 -20.74 1.68
N GLU A 185 -15.57 -21.13 0.46
CA GLU A 185 -14.57 -20.40 -0.31
C GLU A 185 -15.20 -19.19 -0.99
N SER A 186 -14.42 -18.12 -1.13
CA SER A 186 -14.85 -16.92 -1.85
C SER A 186 -14.48 -17.05 -3.31
N ASP A 187 -15.33 -16.53 -4.20
CA ASP A 187 -14.98 -16.44 -5.61
C ASP A 187 -14.05 -15.24 -5.85
N TRP A 188 -13.28 -15.30 -6.92
CA TRP A 188 -12.37 -14.21 -7.25
C TRP A 188 -13.08 -12.86 -7.48
N PRO A 189 -14.31 -12.77 -8.06
CA PRO A 189 -15.00 -11.49 -8.21
C PRO A 189 -15.38 -10.85 -6.89
N LEU A 190 -15.87 -11.61 -5.90
CA LEU A 190 -16.19 -11.06 -4.58
C LEU A 190 -14.94 -10.59 -3.84
N ARG A 191 -13.83 -11.34 -3.94
CA ARG A 191 -12.52 -10.90 -3.40
C ARG A 191 -12.07 -9.58 -4.01
N LEU A 192 -12.23 -9.41 -5.32
CA LEU A 192 -11.94 -8.14 -6.00
C LEU A 192 -12.85 -7.01 -5.55
N LEU A 193 -14.17 -7.25 -5.54
CA LEU A 193 -15.16 -6.22 -5.21
C LEU A 193 -14.98 -5.72 -3.77
N THR A 194 -14.92 -6.65 -2.81
CA THR A 194 -14.78 -6.32 -1.38
C THR A 194 -13.42 -5.66 -1.08
N GLY A 195 -12.34 -6.14 -1.71
CA GLY A 195 -11.01 -5.51 -1.62
C GLY A 195 -10.98 -4.11 -2.21
N ALA A 196 -11.60 -3.91 -3.38
CA ALA A 196 -11.65 -2.61 -4.05
C ALA A 196 -12.42 -1.57 -3.23
N ILE A 197 -13.60 -1.95 -2.68
CA ILE A 197 -14.40 -1.12 -1.78
C ILE A 197 -13.55 -0.70 -0.57
N PHE A 198 -12.89 -1.66 0.08
CA PHE A 198 -12.04 -1.38 1.23
C PHE A 198 -10.91 -0.40 0.88
N GLY A 199 -10.14 -0.65 -0.17
CA GLY A 199 -9.03 0.23 -0.55
C GLY A 199 -9.47 1.66 -0.89
N LEU A 200 -10.59 1.84 -1.62
CA LEU A 200 -11.15 3.18 -1.88
C LEU A 200 -11.63 3.86 -0.60
N ALA A 201 -12.28 3.12 0.30
CA ALA A 201 -12.73 3.64 1.58
C ALA A 201 -11.54 4.09 2.45
N THR A 202 -10.43 3.33 2.46
CA THR A 202 -9.19 3.70 3.15
C THR A 202 -8.62 5.00 2.62
N ILE A 203 -8.59 5.21 1.31
CA ILE A 203 -8.14 6.48 0.73
C ILE A 203 -9.09 7.64 1.08
N GLY A 204 -10.40 7.43 0.92
CA GLY A 204 -11.43 8.43 1.23
C GLY A 204 -11.44 8.86 2.71
N LEU A 205 -11.03 7.97 3.61
CA LEU A 205 -10.79 8.28 5.00
C LEU A 205 -9.44 8.98 5.20
N ALA A 206 -8.34 8.33 4.84
CA ALA A 206 -6.99 8.72 5.27
C ALA A 206 -6.44 9.97 4.57
N TYR A 207 -6.59 10.09 3.24
CA TYR A 207 -5.91 11.12 2.47
C TYR A 207 -6.31 12.56 2.86
N PRO A 208 -7.59 12.86 3.13
CA PRO A 208 -7.97 14.16 3.68
C PRO A 208 -7.28 14.51 5.00
N TYR A 209 -7.06 13.55 5.90
CA TYR A 209 -6.34 13.81 7.16
C TYR A 209 -4.84 14.02 6.92
N VAL A 210 -4.24 13.21 6.04
CA VAL A 210 -2.82 13.36 5.68
C VAL A 210 -2.58 14.71 5.01
N GLU A 211 -3.45 15.14 4.08
CA GLU A 211 -3.34 16.46 3.45
C GLU A 211 -3.36 17.61 4.47
N GLU A 212 -4.24 17.54 5.48
CA GLU A 212 -4.29 18.55 6.55
C GLU A 212 -2.99 18.53 7.38
N ALA A 213 -2.50 17.35 7.78
CA ALA A 213 -1.26 17.22 8.54
C ALA A 213 -0.04 17.74 7.75
N MET A 214 0.04 17.44 6.45
CA MET A 214 1.13 17.91 5.59
C MET A 214 1.05 19.42 5.36
N ALA A 215 -0.17 19.97 5.24
CA ALA A 215 -0.36 21.42 5.16
C ALA A 215 0.12 22.14 6.44
N ASP A 216 -0.06 21.53 7.62
CA ASP A 216 0.42 22.08 8.89
C ASP A 216 1.95 22.06 8.99
N ILE A 217 2.64 21.08 8.39
CA ILE A 217 4.11 21.04 8.30
C ILE A 217 4.64 22.13 7.35
N ILE A 218 3.92 22.40 6.26
CA ILE A 218 4.34 23.37 5.23
C ILE A 218 4.15 24.82 5.71
N ARG A 219 3.12 25.11 6.52
CA ARG A 219 2.77 26.47 6.97
C ARG A 219 3.94 27.19 7.66
N PRO A 220 4.62 26.62 8.67
CA PRO A 220 5.78 27.25 9.31
C PRO A 220 6.96 27.46 8.37
N ALA A 221 7.19 26.51 7.45
CA ALA A 221 8.30 26.58 6.50
C ALA A 221 8.16 27.73 5.48
N ASN A 222 6.93 28.22 5.26
CA ASN A 222 6.65 29.35 4.37
C ASN A 222 6.43 30.68 5.15
N ALA A 223 6.48 30.67 6.48
CA ALA A 223 6.36 31.89 7.26
C ALA A 223 7.62 32.75 7.09
N PRO A 224 7.50 34.08 6.97
CA PRO A 224 8.66 34.95 6.98
C PRO A 224 9.48 34.72 8.27
N PRO A 225 10.81 34.87 8.24
CA PRO A 225 11.62 34.82 9.44
C PRO A 225 11.02 35.76 10.48
N GLN A 226 10.74 35.27 11.70
CA GLN A 226 10.30 36.15 12.77
C GLN A 226 11.42 37.14 13.08
N THR A 227 11.31 38.36 12.55
CA THR A 227 12.18 39.47 12.89
C THR A 227 11.90 39.86 14.33
N GLY A 228 12.78 39.46 15.25
CA GLY A 228 12.98 40.10 16.56
C GLY A 228 11.76 40.15 17.48
N GLN A 229 11.46 39.06 18.19
CA GLN A 229 10.86 39.22 19.52
C GLN A 229 12.01 39.57 20.48
N ASN A 230 12.15 40.86 20.78
CA ASN A 230 12.98 41.29 21.91
C ASN A 230 12.44 40.60 23.17
N PRO A 231 13.31 40.07 24.05
CA PRO A 231 12.87 39.57 25.34
C PRO A 231 12.14 40.69 26.11
N PRO A 232 11.10 40.37 26.89
CA PRO A 232 10.42 41.38 27.69
C PRO A 232 11.46 42.06 28.59
N SER A 233 11.51 43.39 28.51
CA SER A 233 12.29 44.22 29.41
C SER A 233 11.87 43.89 30.84
N ALA A 234 12.80 43.34 31.60
CA ALA A 234 12.63 43.13 33.03
C ALA A 234 12.37 44.50 33.68
N VAL A 235 11.20 44.62 34.32
CA VAL A 235 10.87 45.68 35.27
C VAL A 235 10.92 45.06 36.66
#